data_AF-A0ABF7PHB0-F1
#
_entry.id   AF-A0ABF7PHB0-F1
#
_cell.length_a   1.000
_cell.length_b   1.000
_cell.length_c   1.000
_cell.angle_alpha   90.00
_cell.angle_beta   90.00
_cell.angle_gamma   90.00
#
_symmetry.space_group_name_H-M   'P 1'
#
loop_
_entity.id
_entity.type
_entity.pdbx_description
1 polymer ?
#
loop_
_entity_poly.entity_id
_entity_poly.type
_entity_poly.pdbx_seq_one_letter_code
_entity_poly.pdbx_strand_id
1 'polypeptide(L)'
;MKKIILTLSLGLLTACSAQIQKAEQNDVKLAPPTDVRSGYIRLVKNVNYYIDSESIWVDNQEPQIVHFDAVVNLDKGLYVYPEPKRYARSVRQYKILNCANYHLTQVRTDFYDEFWGQGLRAAPKKQKKHTLSLTPDTTLYNAAQIICANYGKAFSVDKKIKKICTLISLNFIQLLGCREYSIFLQLLLFYCWHF
;
A
#
# COMPACT_ATOMS: atom_id res chain seq x y z
N MET A 1 34.33 -77.16 -14.67
CA MET A 1 33.64 -77.07 -15.97
C MET A 1 32.18 -76.67 -15.75
N LYS A 2 31.69 -75.61 -16.45
CA LYS A 2 30.28 -75.34 -16.86
C LYS A 2 29.25 -75.13 -15.70
N LYS A 3 28.41 -74.09 -15.61
CA LYS A 3 27.88 -73.09 -16.56
C LYS A 3 27.48 -71.79 -15.83
N ILE A 4 27.55 -70.69 -16.57
CA ILE A 4 27.02 -69.35 -16.27
C ILE A 4 25.48 -69.39 -16.33
N ILE A 5 24.78 -68.82 -15.35
CA ILE A 5 23.45 -68.23 -15.57
C ILE A 5 23.38 -66.92 -14.80
N LEU A 6 23.44 -65.83 -15.58
CA LEU A 6 23.25 -64.45 -15.18
C LEU A 6 21.73 -64.20 -15.19
N THR A 7 21.06 -64.22 -14.04
CA THR A 7 19.65 -63.82 -13.94
C THR A 7 19.56 -62.34 -13.63
N LEU A 8 19.30 -61.59 -14.70
CA LEU A 8 18.98 -60.17 -14.74
C LEU A 8 17.61 -59.94 -14.06
N SER A 9 17.59 -59.59 -12.78
CA SER A 9 16.37 -59.12 -12.11
C SER A 9 16.15 -57.63 -12.41
N LEU A 10 15.63 -57.37 -13.60
CA LEU A 10 15.08 -56.07 -14.00
C LEU A 10 13.70 -55.89 -13.34
N GLY A 11 13.71 -55.61 -12.04
CA GLY A 11 12.51 -55.29 -11.26
C GLY A 11 12.08 -53.85 -11.56
N LEU A 12 10.97 -53.75 -12.29
CA LEU A 12 10.30 -52.52 -12.73
C LEU A 12 10.19 -51.47 -11.61
N LEU A 13 10.99 -50.41 -11.71
CA LEU A 13 10.71 -49.13 -11.07
C LEU A 13 9.43 -48.59 -11.72
N THR A 14 8.28 -48.96 -11.17
CA THR A 14 7.03 -48.23 -11.41
C THR A 14 7.21 -46.85 -10.79
N ALA A 15 7.78 -45.94 -11.57
CA ALA A 15 7.66 -44.52 -11.30
C ALA A 15 6.15 -44.24 -11.31
N CYS A 16 5.57 -44.16 -10.12
CA CYS A 16 4.24 -43.62 -9.92
C CYS A 16 4.35 -42.14 -10.29
N SER A 17 4.29 -41.86 -11.59
CA SER A 17 4.01 -40.53 -12.11
C SER A 17 2.58 -40.26 -11.67
N ALA A 18 2.46 -39.72 -10.45
CA ALA A 18 1.29 -38.96 -10.07
C ALA A 18 1.26 -37.79 -11.04
N GLN A 19 0.64 -38.01 -12.19
CA GLN A 19 0.22 -36.97 -13.10
C GLN A 19 -0.73 -36.12 -12.25
N ILE A 20 -0.18 -35.03 -11.69
CA ILE A 20 -0.96 -34.00 -11.03
C ILE A 20 -1.91 -33.53 -12.13
N GLN A 21 -3.10 -34.10 -12.16
CA GLN A 21 -4.21 -33.56 -12.90
C GLN A 21 -4.35 -32.15 -12.36
N LYS A 22 -3.83 -31.17 -13.09
CA LYS A 22 -4.21 -29.78 -12.94
C LYS A 22 -5.71 -29.81 -13.13
N ALA A 23 -6.46 -29.83 -12.03
CA ALA A 23 -7.89 -29.64 -12.07
C ALA A 23 -8.11 -28.41 -12.93
N GLU A 24 -8.92 -28.55 -13.98
CA GLU A 24 -9.27 -27.46 -14.87
C GLU A 24 -9.90 -26.36 -14.01
N GLN A 25 -9.10 -25.37 -13.65
CA GLN A 25 -9.52 -24.28 -12.78
C GLN A 25 -10.37 -23.36 -13.64
N ASN A 26 -11.69 -23.49 -13.51
CA ASN A 26 -12.63 -22.60 -14.17
C ASN A 26 -12.37 -21.16 -13.74
N ASP A 27 -12.40 -20.23 -14.68
CA ASP A 27 -12.22 -18.80 -14.41
C ASP A 27 -13.46 -18.27 -13.66
N VAL A 28 -13.41 -18.27 -12.33
CA VAL A 28 -14.53 -17.84 -11.48
C VAL A 28 -14.59 -16.31 -11.49
N LYS A 29 -15.57 -15.76 -12.22
CA LYS A 29 -15.89 -14.33 -12.15
C LYS A 29 -16.55 -14.01 -10.81
N LEU A 30 -16.04 -12.98 -10.14
CA LEU A 30 -16.56 -12.47 -8.88
C LEU A 30 -17.28 -11.14 -9.11
N ALA A 31 -18.18 -10.80 -8.18
CA ALA A 31 -18.80 -9.49 -8.11
C ALA A 31 -18.31 -8.79 -6.84
N PRO A 32 -17.28 -7.92 -6.93
CA PRO A 32 -16.83 -7.15 -5.78
C PRO A 32 -17.93 -6.26 -5.23
N PRO A 33 -17.97 -6.02 -3.91
CA PRO A 33 -18.92 -5.08 -3.31
C PRO A 33 -18.74 -3.68 -3.91
N THR A 34 -19.85 -3.06 -4.31
CA THR A 34 -19.88 -1.67 -4.79
C THR A 34 -19.76 -0.68 -3.64
N ASP A 35 -20.42 -1.01 -2.52
CA ASP A 35 -20.44 -0.22 -1.31
C ASP A 35 -19.14 -0.42 -0.54
N VAL A 36 -18.56 0.70 -0.11
CA VAL A 36 -17.31 0.68 0.63
C VAL A 36 -17.60 0.37 2.10
N ARG A 37 -16.97 -0.69 2.63
CA ARG A 37 -17.08 -1.04 4.05
C ARG A 37 -16.51 0.08 4.91
N SER A 38 -17.17 0.38 6.04
CA SER A 38 -16.62 1.32 7.04
C SER A 38 -15.20 0.91 7.44
N GLY A 39 -14.31 1.89 7.61
CA GLY A 39 -12.88 1.67 7.86
C GLY A 39 -12.04 1.41 6.60
N TYR A 40 -12.63 1.41 5.41
CA TYR A 40 -11.89 1.30 4.15
C TYR A 40 -11.98 2.57 3.32
N ILE A 41 -10.85 3.01 2.76
CA ILE A 41 -10.75 4.24 1.96
C ILE A 41 -10.35 3.85 0.54
N ARG A 42 -11.20 4.15 -0.46
CA ARG A 42 -10.92 3.84 -1.86
C ARG A 42 -9.81 4.74 -2.40
N LEU A 43 -8.75 4.14 -2.99
CA LEU A 43 -7.57 4.87 -3.46
C LEU A 43 -7.72 5.46 -4.85
N VAL A 44 -8.41 4.75 -5.75
CA VAL A 44 -8.53 5.13 -7.15
C VAL A 44 -9.99 5.05 -7.54
N LYS A 45 -10.45 6.08 -8.25
CA LYS A 45 -11.80 6.10 -8.81
C LYS A 45 -11.96 4.89 -9.75
N ASN A 46 -13.03 4.13 -9.54
CA ASN A 46 -13.39 2.93 -10.33
C ASN A 46 -12.44 1.72 -10.20
N VAL A 47 -11.60 1.66 -9.16
CA VAL A 47 -10.79 0.46 -8.87
C VAL A 47 -11.15 -0.07 -7.49
N ASN A 48 -11.21 -1.40 -7.38
CA ASN A 48 -11.45 -2.12 -6.13
C ASN A 48 -10.19 -2.19 -5.24
N TYR A 49 -9.52 -1.06 -5.04
CA TYR A 49 -8.28 -0.91 -4.27
C TYR A 49 -8.50 0.09 -3.14
N TYR A 50 -8.23 -0.36 -1.91
CA TYR A 50 -8.58 0.34 -0.68
C TYR A 50 -7.38 0.41 0.29
N ILE A 51 -7.34 1.42 1.15
CA ILE A 51 -6.56 1.39 2.40
C ILE A 51 -7.49 0.91 3.51
N ASP A 52 -7.01 -0.01 4.34
CA ASP A 52 -7.62 -0.32 5.64
C ASP A 52 -7.17 0.74 6.66
N SER A 53 -8.06 1.65 7.06
CA SER A 53 -7.71 2.77 7.93
C SER A 53 -7.32 2.33 9.34
N GLU A 54 -7.83 1.18 9.82
CA GLU A 54 -7.51 0.65 11.13
C GLU A 54 -6.09 0.07 11.18
N SER A 55 -5.54 -0.29 10.02
CA SER A 55 -4.17 -0.82 9.90
C SER A 55 -3.08 0.27 9.87
N ILE A 56 -3.48 1.55 9.81
CA ILE A 56 -2.53 2.66 9.70
C ILE A 56 -1.80 2.82 11.03
N TRP A 57 -0.48 2.68 10.98
CA TRP A 57 0.41 2.85 12.13
C TRP A 57 1.62 3.69 11.72
N VAL A 58 1.90 4.74 12.50
CA VAL A 58 3.07 5.61 12.30
C VAL A 58 4.21 5.10 13.17
N ASP A 59 5.41 5.01 12.61
CA ASP A 59 6.58 4.59 13.37
C ASP A 59 6.89 5.59 14.50
N ASN A 60 7.15 5.06 15.69
CA ASN A 60 7.37 5.87 16.89
C ASN A 60 8.75 6.57 16.88
N GLN A 61 9.75 5.98 16.24
CA GLN A 61 11.11 6.51 16.13
C GLN A 61 11.29 7.36 14.87
N GLU A 62 10.59 7.00 13.79
CA GLU A 62 10.66 7.67 12.50
C GLU A 62 9.27 8.17 12.05
N PRO A 63 8.77 9.32 12.55
CA PRO A 63 7.38 9.78 12.31
C PRO A 63 7.00 10.07 10.85
N GLN A 64 7.97 10.07 9.95
CA GLN A 64 7.77 10.14 8.50
C GLN A 64 7.43 8.78 7.87
N ILE A 65 7.61 7.68 8.60
CA ILE A 65 7.34 6.31 8.13
C ILE A 65 5.95 5.88 8.59
N VAL A 66 5.11 5.52 7.62
CA VAL A 66 3.73 5.08 7.84
C VAL A 66 3.56 3.67 7.31
N HIS A 67 3.13 2.77 8.17
CA HIS A 67 2.76 1.40 7.87
C HIS A 67 1.26 1.33 7.64
N PHE A 68 0.83 0.57 6.65
CA PHE A 68 -0.60 0.34 6.39
C PHE A 68 -0.81 -0.90 5.52
N ASP A 69 -2.02 -1.43 5.56
CA ASP A 69 -2.48 -2.46 4.64
C ASP A 69 -3.29 -1.85 3.50
N ALA A 70 -2.90 -2.19 2.28
CA ALA A 70 -3.70 -2.02 1.09
C ALA A 70 -4.52 -3.29 0.82
N VAL A 71 -5.80 -3.14 0.52
CA VAL A 71 -6.72 -4.25 0.28
C VAL A 71 -7.33 -4.15 -1.11
N VAL A 72 -7.29 -5.25 -1.85
CA VAL A 72 -7.83 -5.35 -3.21
C VAL A 72 -8.95 -6.39 -3.23
N ASN A 73 -10.15 -6.00 -3.64
CA ASN A 73 -11.23 -6.95 -3.91
C ASN A 73 -11.11 -7.41 -5.38
N LEU A 74 -11.06 -8.71 -5.60
CA LEU A 74 -10.74 -9.31 -6.90
C LEU A 74 -12.01 -9.47 -7.75
N ASP A 75 -11.90 -9.20 -9.05
CA ASP A 75 -12.96 -9.49 -10.04
C ASP A 75 -12.97 -10.97 -10.46
N LYS A 76 -11.91 -11.72 -10.12
CA LYS A 76 -11.73 -13.14 -10.45
C LYS A 76 -11.13 -13.91 -9.29
N GLY A 77 -11.60 -15.14 -9.09
CA GLY A 77 -11.11 -16.02 -8.03
C GLY A 77 -9.67 -16.50 -8.30
N LEU A 78 -8.79 -16.39 -7.31
CA LEU A 78 -7.41 -16.91 -7.40
C LEU A 78 -7.27 -18.19 -6.58
N TYR A 79 -6.98 -19.31 -7.23
CA TYR A 79 -6.80 -20.61 -6.57
C TYR A 79 -5.40 -20.75 -5.93
N VAL A 80 -5.25 -20.19 -4.73
CA VAL A 80 -3.97 -20.12 -3.99
C VAL A 80 -3.95 -20.95 -2.71
N TYR A 81 -5.00 -21.73 -2.46
CA TYR A 81 -5.15 -22.60 -1.28
C TYR A 81 -4.72 -24.03 -1.58
N PRO A 82 -4.40 -24.84 -0.54
CA PRO A 82 -4.20 -26.27 -0.69
C PRO A 82 -5.44 -26.99 -1.26
N GLU A 83 -6.65 -26.56 -0.88
CA GLU A 83 -7.88 -27.10 -1.44
C GLU A 83 -8.09 -26.58 -2.88
N PRO A 84 -8.15 -27.46 -3.90
CA PRO A 84 -8.13 -27.04 -5.31
C PRO A 84 -9.39 -26.30 -5.76
N LYS A 85 -10.48 -26.38 -4.98
CA LYS A 85 -11.75 -25.69 -5.26
C LYS A 85 -11.88 -24.35 -4.53
N ARG A 86 -11.01 -24.06 -3.56
CA ARG A 86 -11.04 -22.80 -2.79
C ARG A 86 -10.25 -21.73 -3.53
N TYR A 87 -10.81 -20.54 -3.62
CA TYR A 87 -10.21 -19.39 -4.29
C TYR A 87 -10.26 -18.16 -3.39
N ALA A 88 -9.28 -17.27 -3.58
CA ALA A 88 -9.24 -15.98 -2.91
C ALA A 88 -10.18 -15.00 -3.60
N ARG A 89 -10.84 -14.16 -2.80
CA ARG A 89 -11.71 -13.05 -3.22
C ARG A 89 -11.08 -11.68 -2.96
N SER A 90 -10.07 -11.63 -2.10
CA SER A 90 -9.30 -10.41 -1.88
C SER A 90 -7.83 -10.67 -1.59
N VAL A 91 -7.06 -9.59 -1.68
CA VAL A 91 -5.63 -9.54 -1.41
C VAL A 91 -5.38 -8.45 -0.39
N ARG A 92 -4.58 -8.73 0.63
CA ARG A 92 -4.07 -7.76 1.60
C ARG A 92 -2.56 -7.61 1.39
N GLN A 93 -2.11 -6.38 1.24
CA GLN A 93 -0.72 -6.05 0.97
C GLN A 93 -0.22 -5.13 2.06
N TYR A 94 0.77 -5.61 2.82
CA TYR A 94 1.41 -4.79 3.83
C TYR A 94 2.43 -3.84 3.17
N LYS A 95 2.23 -2.55 3.39
CA LYS A 95 2.99 -1.44 2.80
C LYS A 95 3.67 -0.62 3.89
N ILE A 96 4.82 -0.07 3.53
CA ILE A 96 5.52 0.94 4.33
C ILE A 96 5.78 2.12 3.40
N LEU A 97 5.25 3.29 3.75
CA LEU A 97 5.43 4.53 3.02
C LEU A 97 6.33 5.47 3.82
N ASN A 98 7.40 5.93 3.20
CA ASN A 98 8.20 7.03 3.74
C ASN A 98 7.72 8.36 3.14
N CYS A 99 7.09 9.18 3.97
CA CYS A 99 6.53 10.47 3.57
C CYS A 99 7.57 11.55 3.28
N ALA A 100 8.85 11.34 3.63
CA ALA A 100 9.91 12.31 3.32
C ALA A 100 10.34 12.24 1.85
N ASN A 101 10.29 11.05 1.24
CA ASN A 101 10.78 10.80 -0.13
C ASN A 101 9.79 10.04 -1.01
N TYR A 102 8.59 9.75 -0.51
CA TYR A 102 7.54 9.00 -1.20
C TYR A 102 7.98 7.61 -1.66
N HIS A 103 8.93 6.99 -0.95
CA HIS A 103 9.29 5.60 -1.18
C HIS A 103 8.23 4.69 -0.58
N LEU A 104 7.62 3.85 -1.41
CA LEU A 104 6.67 2.84 -1.01
C LEU A 104 7.31 1.47 -1.09
N THR A 105 7.39 0.79 0.05
CA THR A 105 7.89 -0.57 0.15
C THR A 105 6.74 -1.55 0.25
N GLN A 106 6.63 -2.45 -0.71
CA GLN A 106 5.80 -3.65 -0.59
C GLN A 106 6.55 -4.68 0.24
N VAL A 107 5.95 -5.10 1.37
CA VAL A 107 6.61 -6.02 2.30
C VAL A 107 6.14 -7.45 2.12
N ARG A 108 4.82 -7.67 2.06
CA ARG A 108 4.20 -8.99 1.92
C ARG A 108 2.81 -8.91 1.31
N THR A 109 2.41 -10.02 0.71
CA THR A 109 1.10 -10.22 0.09
C THR A 109 0.43 -11.44 0.68
N ASP A 110 -0.78 -11.26 1.20
CA ASP A 110 -1.62 -12.30 1.76
C ASP A 110 -2.95 -12.35 0.99
N PHE A 111 -3.45 -13.55 0.74
CA PHE A 111 -4.68 -13.82 0.02
C PHE A 111 -5.75 -14.31 0.98
N TYR A 112 -7.00 -13.95 0.68
CA TYR A 112 -8.13 -14.13 1.57
C TYR A 112 -9.35 -14.61 0.76
N ASP A 113 -10.13 -15.53 1.31
CA ASP A 113 -11.27 -16.16 0.63
C ASP A 113 -12.58 -15.36 0.79
N GLU A 114 -12.57 -14.32 1.62
CA GLU A 114 -13.60 -13.30 1.67
C GLU A 114 -13.10 -11.97 1.07
N PHE A 115 -14.01 -11.04 0.84
CA PHE A 115 -13.65 -9.66 0.48
C PHE A 115 -13.05 -8.92 1.68
N TRP A 116 -12.44 -7.76 1.43
CA TRP A 116 -11.88 -6.88 2.48
C TRP A 116 -10.68 -7.46 3.23
N GLY A 117 -9.99 -8.46 2.65
CA GLY A 117 -8.81 -9.09 3.26
C GLY A 117 -9.14 -9.84 4.55
N GLN A 118 -10.26 -10.55 4.58
CA GLN A 118 -10.79 -11.29 5.72
C GLN A 118 -11.01 -12.78 5.40
N GLY A 119 -11.26 -13.59 6.43
CA GLY A 119 -11.49 -15.02 6.28
C GLY A 119 -10.20 -15.86 6.30
N LEU A 120 -10.22 -16.99 5.60
CA LEU A 120 -9.11 -17.94 5.58
C LEU A 120 -7.94 -17.36 4.78
N ARG A 121 -6.76 -17.29 5.41
CA ARG A 121 -5.55 -16.71 4.81
C ARG A 121 -4.71 -17.76 4.08
N ALA A 122 -4.24 -17.42 2.88
CA ALA A 122 -3.16 -18.12 2.18
C ALA A 122 -2.05 -17.14 1.79
N ALA A 123 -0.79 -17.58 1.80
CA ALA A 123 0.33 -16.72 1.41
C ALA A 123 1.44 -17.50 0.70
N PRO A 124 2.10 -16.90 -0.29
CA PRO A 124 3.34 -17.42 -0.85
C PRO A 124 4.40 -17.65 0.24
N LYS A 125 5.07 -18.81 0.18
CA LYS A 125 6.15 -19.18 1.13
C LYS A 125 7.33 -18.21 1.10
N LYS A 126 7.66 -17.68 -0.09
CA LYS A 126 8.74 -16.71 -0.29
C LYS A 126 8.14 -15.40 -0.79
N GLN A 127 8.26 -14.35 0.00
CA GLN A 127 7.77 -13.01 -0.32
C GLN A 127 8.96 -12.14 -0.77
N LYS A 128 8.79 -11.43 -1.89
CA LYS A 128 9.78 -10.47 -2.35
C LYS A 128 9.40 -9.09 -1.85
N LYS A 129 10.31 -8.48 -1.10
CA LYS A 129 10.21 -7.06 -0.76
C LYS A 129 10.71 -6.25 -1.95
N HIS A 130 9.99 -5.20 -2.29
CA HIS A 130 10.43 -4.24 -3.30
C HIS A 130 10.02 -2.84 -2.88
N THR A 131 10.93 -1.90 -3.11
CA THR A 131 10.71 -0.49 -2.83
C THR A 131 10.67 0.24 -4.17
N LEU A 132 9.66 1.08 -4.34
CA LEU A 132 9.49 1.92 -5.51
C LEU A 132 9.35 3.37 -5.05
N SER A 133 10.00 4.28 -5.76
CA SER A 133 9.78 5.71 -5.59
C SER A 133 8.49 6.07 -6.32
N LEU A 134 7.51 6.60 -5.61
CA LEU A 134 6.24 6.99 -6.21
C LEU A 134 6.43 8.26 -7.04
N THR A 135 5.97 8.22 -8.28
CA THR A 135 5.93 9.37 -9.18
C THR A 135 4.50 9.90 -9.32
N PRO A 136 4.30 11.21 -9.60
CA PRO A 136 2.97 11.83 -9.62
C PRO A 136 1.93 11.20 -10.57
N ASP A 137 2.40 10.50 -11.61
CA ASP A 137 1.58 9.78 -12.58
C ASP A 137 1.08 8.41 -12.09
N THR A 138 1.51 7.97 -10.91
CA THR A 138 1.09 6.67 -10.34
C THR A 138 -0.14 6.79 -9.45
N THR A 139 -1.02 5.78 -9.52
CA THR A 139 -2.23 5.72 -8.69
C THR A 139 -1.95 5.77 -7.18
N LEU A 140 -0.84 5.16 -6.76
CA LEU A 140 -0.43 5.09 -5.36
C LEU A 140 0.18 6.41 -4.86
N TYR A 141 0.54 7.34 -5.75
CA TYR A 141 1.04 8.65 -5.35
C TYR A 141 -0.05 9.49 -4.67
N ASN A 142 -1.26 9.54 -5.24
CA ASN A 142 -2.38 10.25 -4.63
C ASN A 142 -2.75 9.67 -3.26
N ALA A 143 -2.72 8.34 -3.14
CA ALA A 143 -2.89 7.66 -1.87
C ALA A 143 -1.83 8.08 -0.84
N ALA A 144 -0.57 8.13 -1.27
CA ALA A 144 0.55 8.55 -0.42
C ALA A 144 0.40 10.01 0.03
N GLN A 145 -0.05 10.91 -0.85
CA GLN A 145 -0.31 12.30 -0.45
C GLN A 145 -1.37 12.39 0.65
N ILE A 146 -2.47 11.65 0.52
CA ILE A 146 -3.53 11.62 1.54
C ILE A 146 -2.99 11.05 2.85
N ILE A 147 -2.27 9.92 2.81
CA ILE A 147 -1.68 9.32 4.02
C ILE A 147 -0.71 10.29 4.68
N CYS A 148 0.21 10.88 3.92
CA CYS A 148 1.25 11.75 4.45
C CYS A 148 0.71 13.10 4.95
N ALA A 149 -0.39 13.60 4.40
CA ALA A 149 -1.05 14.81 4.90
C ALA A 149 -1.78 14.58 6.23
N ASN A 150 -2.34 13.38 6.45
CA ASN A 150 -3.14 13.08 7.64
C ASN A 150 -2.33 12.45 8.78
N TYR A 151 -1.34 11.61 8.46
CA TYR A 151 -0.63 10.78 9.44
C TYR A 151 0.88 11.03 9.47
N GLY A 152 1.47 11.34 8.31
CA GLY A 152 2.88 11.68 8.25
C GLY A 152 3.12 13.02 8.93
N LYS A 153 4.08 13.09 9.84
CA LYS A 153 4.72 14.38 10.11
C LYS A 153 5.58 14.70 8.90
N ALA A 154 4.96 15.15 7.82
CA ALA A 154 5.69 15.85 6.79
C ALA A 154 6.43 16.98 7.53
N PHE A 155 7.76 16.98 7.48
CA PHE A 155 8.54 18.15 7.82
C PHE A 155 8.18 19.20 6.77
N SER A 156 7.01 19.81 6.93
CA SER A 156 6.66 20.99 6.20
C SER A 156 7.71 22.02 6.59
N VAL A 157 8.47 22.42 5.58
CA VAL A 157 9.33 23.61 5.58
C VAL A 157 8.52 24.88 5.96
N ASP A 158 7.21 24.77 6.23
CA ASP A 158 6.33 25.80 6.79
C ASP A 158 6.69 26.31 8.18
N LYS A 159 7.47 25.58 8.98
CA LYS A 159 7.90 26.14 10.28
C LYS A 159 8.84 27.34 10.12
N LYS A 160 9.49 27.50 8.96
CA LYS A 160 10.28 28.70 8.62
C LYS A 160 9.40 29.83 8.12
N ILE A 161 8.39 29.56 7.29
CA ILE A 161 7.48 30.59 6.74
C ILE A 161 6.63 31.20 7.86
N LYS A 162 6.10 30.38 8.78
CA LYS A 162 5.33 30.88 9.93
C LYS A 162 6.20 31.75 10.85
N LYS A 163 7.45 31.34 11.10
CA LYS A 163 8.40 32.11 11.92
C LYS A 163 8.84 33.41 11.23
N ILE A 164 8.90 33.44 9.90
CA ILE A 164 9.19 34.65 9.11
C ILE A 164 7.99 35.61 9.13
N CYS A 165 6.74 35.16 8.90
CA CYS A 165 5.56 36.04 9.05
C CYS A 165 5.46 36.59 10.49
N THR A 166 5.78 35.80 11.53
CA THR A 166 5.77 36.28 12.93
C THR A 166 6.91 37.28 13.24
N LEU A 167 8.12 37.08 12.70
CA LEU A 167 9.23 38.04 12.88
C LEU A 167 9.01 39.35 12.11
N ILE A 168 8.35 39.29 10.94
CA ILE A 168 7.99 40.48 10.17
C ILE A 168 6.87 41.26 10.87
N SER A 169 5.87 40.58 11.46
CA SER A 169 4.79 41.27 12.20
C SER A 169 5.28 41.94 13.49
N LEU A 170 6.23 41.33 14.20
CA LEU A 170 6.73 41.89 15.47
C LEU A 170 7.69 43.08 15.29
N ASN A 171 8.54 43.09 14.25
CA ASN A 171 9.42 44.23 13.99
C ASN A 171 8.69 45.44 13.38
N PHE A 172 7.59 45.23 12.65
CA PHE A 172 6.86 46.34 12.01
C PHE A 172 5.95 47.12 12.99
N ILE A 173 5.49 46.50 14.08
CA ILE A 173 4.69 47.20 15.11
C ILE A 173 5.52 48.26 15.85
N GLN A 174 6.85 48.12 15.93
CA GLN A 174 7.72 49.15 16.50
C GLN A 174 8.07 50.30 15.53
N LEU A 175 7.84 50.14 14.22
CA LEU A 175 8.16 51.13 13.19
C LEU A 175 6.95 51.97 12.73
N LEU A 176 5.75 51.67 13.22
CA LEU A 176 4.51 52.42 12.91
C LEU A 176 4.38 53.71 13.74
N GLY A 177 5.40 54.57 13.61
CA GLY A 177 5.38 55.99 13.94
C GLY A 177 5.34 56.90 12.70
N CYS A 178 5.08 56.36 11.51
CA CYS A 178 5.03 57.15 10.28
C CYS A 178 3.81 56.79 9.42
N ARG A 179 2.96 57.83 9.23
CA ARG A 179 1.92 57.92 8.21
C ARG A 179 2.52 57.59 6.83
N GLU A 180 1.72 56.93 5.99
CA GLU A 180 1.95 56.65 4.56
C GLU A 180 2.60 55.32 4.15
N TYR A 181 2.01 54.16 4.52
CA TYR A 181 2.20 52.92 3.75
C TYR A 181 0.91 52.09 3.70
N SER A 182 -0.06 52.51 2.89
CA SER A 182 -1.39 51.87 2.83
C SER A 182 -1.50 50.71 1.83
N ILE A 183 -0.59 50.55 0.87
CA ILE A 183 -0.79 49.59 -0.24
C ILE A 183 0.11 48.35 -0.10
N PHE A 184 1.37 48.51 0.32
CA PHE A 184 2.29 47.38 0.53
C PHE A 184 1.89 46.49 1.71
N LEU A 185 1.31 47.08 2.76
CA LEU A 185 0.87 46.36 3.96
C LEU A 185 -0.36 45.49 3.68
N GLN A 186 -1.27 45.94 2.80
CA GLN A 186 -2.44 45.15 2.40
C GLN A 186 -2.04 43.94 1.56
N LEU A 187 -1.07 44.07 0.65
CA LEU A 187 -0.55 42.95 -0.13
C LEU A 187 0.17 41.91 0.74
N LEU A 188 1.00 42.34 1.70
CA LEU A 188 1.69 41.43 2.62
C LEU A 188 0.73 40.70 3.59
N LEU A 189 -0.29 41.40 4.09
CA LEU A 189 -1.31 40.79 4.94
C LEU A 189 -2.23 39.83 4.15
N PHE A 190 -2.52 40.12 2.87
CA PHE A 190 -3.27 39.19 2.02
C PHE A 190 -2.49 37.88 1.79
N TYR A 191 -1.17 37.96 1.63
CA TYR A 191 -0.32 36.78 1.42
C TYR A 191 -0.14 35.92 2.68
N CYS A 192 -0.05 36.51 3.89
CA CYS A 192 0.03 35.71 5.13
C CYS A 192 -1.35 35.20 5.64
N TRP A 193 -2.50 35.68 5.14
CA TRP A 193 -3.81 35.14 5.54
C TRP A 193 -4.21 33.90 4.71
N HIS A 194 -3.73 33.78 3.46
CA HIS A 194 -4.09 32.68 2.58
C HIS A 194 -3.22 31.41 2.72
N PHE A 195 -2.35 31.34 3.73
CA PHE A 195 -1.49 30.20 4.08
C PHE A 195 -1.59 29.82 5.56
#